data_AF-A0A944RXV3-F1
#
_entry.id   AF-A0A944RXV3-F1
#
_cell.length_a   1.000
_cell.length_b   1.000
_cell.length_c   1.000
_cell.angle_alpha   90.00
_cell.angle_beta   90.00
_cell.angle_gamma   90.00
#
_symmetry.space_group_name_H-M   'P 1'
#
loop_
_entity.id
_entity.type
_entity.pdbx_description
1 polymer ?
#
loop_
_entity_poly.entity_id
_entity_poly.type
_entity_poly.pdbx_seq_one_letter_code
_entity_poly.pdbx_strand_id
1 'polypeptide(L)'
;MSTESIITAVLAVLAGALLLRRLIRGLGAPCNCGRRMDRFDDLIPSDQDEILSHYRQHEKRTPDTGAIFACQRCKVIHDDFSGVARSMVGDSTSICKVCGQSHVRYIGVPPGGIPVFADANPEHVEEIECLRCQRMPRDCFLCDAKPKVTGCRHCQTLHTWQSGDGQFDYLVALTDKPILQMAHDHTGGLT
;
A
#
# COMPACT_ATOMS: atom_id res chain seq x y z
N MET A 1 -6.45 7.46 -46.67
CA MET A 1 -6.94 6.80 -45.44
C MET A 1 -8.18 7.56 -45.01
N SER A 2 -9.37 6.93 -44.98
CA SER A 2 -10.62 7.65 -44.70
C SER A 2 -10.75 7.92 -43.19
N THR A 3 -11.43 9.00 -42.84
CA THR A 3 -11.77 9.36 -41.45
C THR A 3 -12.50 8.24 -40.72
N GLU A 4 -13.31 7.46 -41.42
CA GLU A 4 -14.00 6.27 -40.89
C GLU A 4 -13.02 5.17 -40.44
N SER A 5 -11.93 4.94 -41.17
CA SER A 5 -10.90 3.96 -40.78
C SER A 5 -10.16 4.38 -39.51
N ILE A 6 -9.95 5.68 -39.31
CA ILE A 6 -9.28 6.22 -38.11
C ILE A 6 -10.16 6.05 -36.87
N ILE A 7 -11.44 6.40 -36.96
CA ILE A 7 -12.40 6.28 -35.85
C ILE A 7 -12.53 4.81 -35.41
N THR A 8 -12.63 3.89 -36.38
CA THR A 8 -12.76 2.46 -36.10
C THR A 8 -11.53 1.89 -35.39
N ALA A 9 -10.33 2.30 -35.81
CA ALA A 9 -9.09 1.89 -35.15
C ALA A 9 -8.98 2.43 -33.71
N VAL A 10 -9.35 3.68 -33.48
CA VAL A 10 -9.35 4.29 -32.14
C VAL A 10 -10.34 3.58 -31.20
N LEU A 11 -11.56 3.30 -31.66
CA LEU A 11 -12.55 2.58 -30.87
C LEU A 11 -12.10 1.15 -30.52
N ALA A 12 -11.47 0.44 -31.46
CA ALA A 12 -10.93 -0.90 -31.22
C ALA A 12 -9.81 -0.88 -30.16
N VAL A 13 -8.91 0.11 -30.21
CA VAL A 13 -7.85 0.29 -29.20
C VAL A 13 -8.44 0.62 -27.83
N LEU A 14 -9.43 1.51 -27.76
CA LEU A 14 -10.09 1.87 -26.49
C LEU A 14 -10.83 0.67 -25.88
N ALA A 15 -11.57 -0.08 -26.69
CA ALA A 15 -12.27 -1.29 -26.25
C ALA A 15 -11.28 -2.37 -25.79
N GLY A 16 -10.18 -2.56 -26.53
CA GLY A 16 -9.09 -3.46 -26.16
C GLY A 16 -8.44 -3.06 -24.82
N ALA A 17 -8.15 -1.77 -24.62
CA ALA A 17 -7.60 -1.25 -23.38
C ALA A 17 -8.57 -1.41 -22.19
N LEU A 18 -9.88 -1.23 -22.42
CA LEU A 18 -10.92 -1.45 -21.41
C LEU A 18 -11.04 -2.92 -21.00
N LEU A 19 -11.01 -3.83 -21.99
CA LEU A 19 -11.02 -5.28 -21.76
C LEU A 19 -9.75 -5.74 -21.04
N LEU A 20 -8.59 -5.24 -21.44
CA LEU A 20 -7.32 -5.54 -20.78
C LEU A 20 -7.30 -5.01 -19.34
N ARG A 21 -7.80 -3.79 -19.10
CA ARG A 21 -7.97 -3.25 -17.73
C ARG A 21 -8.91 -4.11 -16.89
N ARG A 22 -10.03 -4.58 -17.45
CA ARG A 22 -10.94 -5.50 -16.76
C ARG A 22 -10.28 -6.85 -16.46
N LEU A 23 -9.51 -7.39 -17.39
CA LEU A 23 -8.75 -8.63 -17.19
C LEU A 23 -7.69 -8.47 -16.09
N ILE A 24 -6.89 -7.40 -16.12
CA ILE A 24 -5.86 -7.14 -15.10
C ILE A 24 -6.51 -6.94 -13.71
N ARG A 25 -7.63 -6.22 -13.63
CA ARG A 25 -8.40 -6.07 -12.37
C ARG A 25 -9.03 -7.39 -11.90
N GLY A 26 -9.47 -8.24 -12.82
CA GLY A 26 -10.08 -9.54 -12.51
C GLY A 26 -9.09 -10.62 -12.09
N LEU A 27 -7.79 -10.43 -12.36
CA LEU A 27 -6.77 -11.40 -11.98
C LEU A 27 -6.36 -11.31 -10.50
N GLY A 28 -6.79 -10.30 -9.74
CA GLY A 28 -6.45 -10.14 -8.32
C GLY A 28 -4.95 -9.86 -8.08
N ALA A 29 -4.64 -9.15 -7.00
CA ALA A 29 -3.27 -8.85 -6.62
C ALA A 29 -2.52 -10.11 -6.15
N PRO A 30 -1.24 -10.30 -6.50
CA PRO A 30 -0.44 -11.38 -5.93
C PRO A 30 -0.07 -11.07 -4.46
N CYS A 31 -0.33 -12.02 -3.56
CA CYS A 31 0.16 -12.01 -2.18
C CYS A 31 1.50 -12.76 -2.04
N ASN A 32 2.22 -12.52 -0.94
CA ASN A 32 3.59 -12.97 -0.68
C ASN A 32 3.64 -14.48 -0.51
N CYS A 33 2.53 -15.07 -0.10
CA CYS A 33 2.37 -16.52 -0.04
C CYS A 33 2.11 -17.18 -1.40
N GLY A 34 2.23 -16.45 -2.51
CA GLY A 34 2.01 -16.94 -3.87
C GLY A 34 0.54 -17.17 -4.24
N ARG A 35 -0.41 -16.77 -3.39
CA ARG A 35 -1.85 -16.80 -3.72
C ARG A 35 -2.32 -15.44 -4.20
N ARG A 36 -3.41 -15.43 -4.95
CA ARG A 36 -4.13 -14.21 -5.29
C ARG A 36 -4.95 -13.74 -4.10
N MET A 37 -5.07 -12.42 -4.01
CA MET A 37 -5.94 -11.76 -3.06
C MET A 37 -7.35 -11.70 -3.63
N ASP A 38 -8.32 -11.90 -2.77
CA ASP A 38 -9.74 -11.77 -3.07
C ASP A 38 -10.12 -10.29 -3.03
N ARG A 39 -11.05 -9.88 -3.88
CA ARG A 39 -11.60 -8.52 -3.82
C ARG A 39 -12.54 -8.43 -2.63
N PHE A 40 -12.70 -7.23 -2.07
CA PHE A 40 -13.64 -7.00 -0.96
C PHE A 40 -15.05 -7.57 -1.21
N ASP A 41 -15.61 -7.32 -2.39
CA ASP A 41 -16.95 -7.79 -2.76
C ASP A 41 -17.08 -9.32 -2.85
N ASP A 42 -15.96 -10.03 -3.01
CA ASP A 42 -15.91 -11.49 -3.10
C ASP A 42 -15.74 -12.16 -1.71
N LEU A 43 -15.56 -11.35 -0.65
CA LEU A 43 -15.42 -11.84 0.72
C LEU A 43 -16.77 -12.23 1.33
N ILE A 44 -16.74 -13.08 2.36
CA ILE A 44 -17.94 -13.35 3.15
C ILE A 44 -18.38 -12.09 3.91
N PRO A 45 -19.69 -11.90 4.18
CA PRO A 45 -20.19 -10.66 4.80
C PRO A 45 -19.54 -10.31 6.15
N SER A 46 -19.21 -11.32 6.98
CA SER A 46 -18.54 -11.07 8.26
C SER A 46 -17.15 -10.45 8.10
N ASP A 47 -16.41 -10.85 7.08
CA ASP A 47 -15.08 -10.31 6.79
C ASP A 47 -15.19 -8.88 6.25
N GLN A 48 -16.20 -8.63 5.41
CA GLN A 48 -16.52 -7.29 4.91
C GLN A 48 -16.83 -6.33 6.07
N ASP A 49 -17.69 -6.76 7.01
CA ASP A 49 -18.07 -5.98 8.18
C ASP A 49 -16.87 -5.72 9.11
N GLU A 50 -16.01 -6.72 9.34
CA GLU A 50 -14.77 -6.57 10.10
C GLU A 50 -13.87 -5.49 9.49
N ILE A 51 -13.61 -5.59 8.18
CA ILE A 51 -12.75 -4.66 7.44
C ILE A 51 -13.33 -3.23 7.50
N LEU A 52 -14.62 -3.06 7.23
CA LEU A 52 -15.27 -1.74 7.31
C LEU A 52 -15.27 -1.17 8.72
N SER A 53 -15.44 -2.03 9.73
CA SER A 53 -15.36 -1.63 11.13
C SER A 53 -13.96 -1.10 11.47
N HIS A 54 -12.90 -1.76 11.02
CA HIS A 54 -11.53 -1.30 11.22
C HIS A 54 -11.32 0.13 10.71
N TYR A 55 -11.68 0.41 9.45
CA TYR A 55 -11.51 1.75 8.86
C TYR A 55 -12.31 2.83 9.59
N ARG A 56 -13.52 2.53 10.07
CA ARG A 56 -14.33 3.49 10.83
C ARG A 56 -13.75 3.75 12.21
N GLN A 57 -13.29 2.71 12.89
CA GLN A 57 -12.86 2.79 14.29
C GLN A 57 -11.44 3.33 14.43
N HIS A 58 -10.51 2.86 13.60
CA HIS A 58 -9.08 3.17 13.73
C HIS A 58 -8.65 4.27 12.77
N GLU A 59 -9.11 4.24 11.52
CA GLU A 59 -8.69 5.22 10.49
C GLU A 59 -9.64 6.42 10.37
N LYS A 60 -10.79 6.38 11.05
CA LYS A 60 -11.83 7.43 11.04
C LYS A 60 -12.25 7.89 9.64
N ARG A 61 -12.32 6.96 8.68
CA ARG A 61 -12.64 7.24 7.27
C ARG A 61 -13.56 6.20 6.65
N THR A 62 -14.07 6.51 5.46
CA THR A 62 -14.78 5.56 4.60
C THR A 62 -13.84 5.12 3.48
N PRO A 63 -13.52 3.82 3.36
CA PRO A 63 -12.59 3.34 2.33
C PRO A 63 -13.28 3.17 0.98
N ASP A 64 -12.51 3.22 -0.12
CA ASP A 64 -12.98 2.75 -1.44
C ASP A 64 -12.93 1.21 -1.48
N THR A 65 -14.07 0.57 -1.27
CA THR A 65 -14.18 -0.90 -1.28
C THR A 65 -13.79 -1.53 -2.62
N GLY A 66 -13.90 -0.79 -3.73
CA GLY A 66 -13.50 -1.26 -5.06
C GLY A 66 -11.98 -1.45 -5.21
N ALA A 67 -11.20 -0.84 -4.32
CA ALA A 67 -9.74 -0.89 -4.28
C ALA A 67 -9.19 -1.73 -3.10
N ILE A 68 -10.06 -2.38 -2.32
CA ILE A 68 -9.65 -3.25 -1.20
C ILE A 68 -9.49 -4.70 -1.67
N PHE A 69 -8.37 -5.30 -1.27
CA PHE A 69 -8.06 -6.70 -1.51
C PHE A 69 -7.63 -7.39 -0.21
N ALA A 70 -8.06 -8.63 -0.01
CA ALA A 70 -7.71 -9.41 1.18
C ALA A 70 -7.02 -10.73 0.79
N CYS A 71 -5.93 -11.07 1.45
CA CYS A 71 -5.39 -12.42 1.35
C CYS A 71 -5.98 -13.30 2.44
N GLN A 72 -6.89 -14.19 2.10
CA GLN A 72 -7.50 -15.11 3.06
C GLN A 72 -6.53 -16.12 3.70
N ARG A 73 -5.34 -16.32 3.11
CA ARG A 73 -4.30 -17.21 3.67
C ARG A 73 -3.37 -16.50 4.64
N CYS A 74 -2.85 -15.34 4.24
CA CYS A 74 -1.95 -14.54 5.08
C CYS A 74 -2.70 -13.65 6.07
N LYS A 75 -4.02 -13.51 5.89
CA LYS A 75 -4.87 -12.60 6.64
C LYS A 75 -4.34 -11.16 6.62
N VAL A 76 -4.00 -10.66 5.43
CA VAL A 76 -3.56 -9.26 5.26
C VAL A 76 -4.52 -8.50 4.36
N ILE A 77 -4.77 -7.24 4.68
CA ILE A 77 -5.55 -6.31 3.86
C ILE A 77 -4.64 -5.37 3.09
N HIS A 78 -4.86 -5.30 1.78
CA HIS A 78 -4.35 -4.23 0.93
C HIS A 78 -5.48 -3.23 0.72
N ASP A 79 -5.27 -2.01 1.20
CA ASP A 79 -6.26 -0.95 1.18
C ASP A 79 -6.22 -0.14 -0.14
N ASP A 80 -7.05 0.89 -0.19
CA ASP A 80 -7.17 1.85 -1.28
C ASP A 80 -5.92 2.76 -1.48
N PHE A 81 -4.87 2.61 -0.65
CA PHE A 81 -3.57 3.27 -0.79
C PHE A 81 -2.43 2.31 -1.22
N SER A 82 -2.77 1.08 -1.62
CA SER A 82 -1.81 0.04 -1.99
C SER A 82 -1.26 0.11 -3.45
N GLY A 83 -1.69 1.10 -4.25
CA GLY A 83 -1.25 1.30 -5.63
C GLY A 83 -1.77 0.25 -6.61
N VAL A 84 -0.99 -0.13 -7.64
CA VAL A 84 -1.31 -1.22 -8.61
C VAL A 84 -1.11 -2.63 -7.97
N ALA A 85 -1.20 -2.69 -6.65
CA ALA A 85 -1.10 -3.85 -5.77
C ALA A 85 0.28 -4.50 -5.66
N ARG A 86 1.11 -3.93 -4.76
CA ARG A 86 2.38 -4.53 -4.29
C ARG A 86 2.82 -3.99 -2.92
N SER A 87 1.94 -3.97 -1.91
CA SER A 87 2.32 -3.66 -0.50
C SER A 87 3.14 -4.77 0.16
N MET A 88 4.13 -5.32 -0.53
CA MET A 88 4.84 -6.50 -0.08
C MET A 88 6.34 -6.34 0.05
N VAL A 89 6.92 -5.26 -0.50
CA VAL A 89 8.37 -5.08 -0.40
C VAL A 89 8.80 -3.62 -0.23
N GLY A 90 7.92 -2.75 0.31
CA GLY A 90 8.25 -1.32 0.40
C GLY A 90 8.65 -0.78 -0.98
N ASP A 91 7.76 -0.94 -1.95
CA ASP A 91 8.04 -0.63 -3.34
C ASP A 91 7.79 0.84 -3.67
N SER A 92 8.24 1.28 -4.84
CA SER A 92 8.10 2.69 -5.23
C SER A 92 6.66 3.11 -5.55
N THR A 93 5.73 2.16 -5.68
CA THR A 93 4.37 2.40 -6.17
C THR A 93 3.31 2.43 -5.07
N SER A 94 3.68 2.01 -3.86
CA SER A 94 2.84 2.16 -2.67
C SER A 94 2.61 3.64 -2.33
N ILE A 95 1.39 3.97 -1.93
CA ILE A 95 0.97 5.35 -1.65
C ILE A 95 0.84 5.54 -0.15
N CYS A 96 1.29 6.69 0.34
CA CYS A 96 1.14 7.03 1.74
C CYS A 96 -0.29 7.51 1.99
N LYS A 97 -1.01 6.83 2.86
CA LYS A 97 -2.37 7.21 3.23
C LYS A 97 -2.50 8.51 4.04
N VAL A 98 -1.38 9.07 4.51
CA VAL A 98 -1.34 10.38 5.18
C VAL A 98 -1.20 11.54 4.20
N CYS A 99 -0.41 11.40 3.12
CA CYS A 99 -0.14 12.51 2.19
C CYS A 99 -0.54 12.25 0.74
N GLY A 100 -1.01 11.04 0.42
CA GLY A 100 -1.43 10.64 -0.92
C GLY A 100 -0.29 10.52 -1.94
N GLN A 101 0.96 10.68 -1.52
CA GLN A 101 2.13 10.59 -2.41
C GLN A 101 2.65 9.16 -2.48
N SER A 102 3.19 8.79 -3.65
CA SER A 102 3.95 7.55 -3.83
C SER A 102 5.27 7.58 -3.04
N HIS A 103 6.06 6.51 -3.09
CA HIS A 103 7.36 6.36 -2.41
C HIS A 103 7.31 5.95 -0.92
N VAL A 104 6.40 5.05 -0.56
CA VAL A 104 6.44 4.34 0.74
C VAL A 104 7.34 3.11 0.63
N ARG A 105 8.46 3.06 1.38
CA ARG A 105 9.45 1.98 1.26
C ARG A 105 9.96 1.46 2.59
N TYR A 106 10.55 0.27 2.63
CA TYR A 106 11.24 -0.21 3.82
C TYR A 106 12.38 0.72 4.19
N ILE A 107 12.48 0.98 5.49
CA ILE A 107 13.53 1.79 6.06
C ILE A 107 14.79 0.90 6.13
N GLY A 108 15.88 1.36 5.51
CA GLY A 108 17.12 0.56 5.35
C GLY A 108 17.42 0.12 3.92
N VAL A 109 16.46 0.00 3.01
CA VAL A 109 16.75 -0.27 1.59
C VAL A 109 17.14 1.04 0.91
N PRO A 110 18.32 1.16 0.25
CA PRO A 110 18.67 2.37 -0.48
C PRO A 110 17.57 2.77 -1.48
N PRO A 111 17.20 4.06 -1.59
CA PRO A 111 17.76 5.22 -0.86
C PRO A 111 17.11 5.60 0.49
N GLY A 112 16.53 4.66 1.26
CA GLY A 112 15.55 4.88 2.35
C GLY A 112 16.15 5.32 3.68
N GLY A 113 16.98 6.36 3.66
CA GLY A 113 17.89 6.78 4.73
C GLY A 113 17.27 6.78 6.13
N ILE A 114 17.74 5.84 6.95
CA ILE A 114 17.41 5.68 8.38
C ILE A 114 17.57 6.99 9.17
N PRO A 115 18.67 7.76 9.02
CA PRO A 115 18.84 9.00 9.78
C PRO A 115 17.70 10.01 9.58
N VAL A 116 17.18 10.15 8.36
CA VAL A 116 16.09 11.09 8.07
C VAL A 116 14.80 10.71 8.80
N PHE A 117 14.51 9.42 8.92
CA PHE A 117 13.32 8.96 9.64
C PHE A 117 13.51 9.00 11.15
N ALA A 118 14.71 8.68 11.64
CA ALA A 118 15.07 8.77 13.06
C ALA A 118 15.01 10.22 13.56
N ASP A 119 15.56 11.18 12.79
CA ASP A 119 15.52 12.61 13.13
C ASP A 119 14.08 13.16 13.16
N ALA A 120 13.22 12.66 12.27
CA ALA A 120 11.83 13.10 12.14
C ALA A 120 10.86 12.43 13.13
N ASN A 121 11.21 11.24 13.64
CA ASN A 121 10.38 10.43 14.53
C ASN A 121 11.25 9.83 15.66
N PRO A 122 11.85 10.66 16.53
CA PRO A 122 12.79 10.21 17.55
C PRO A 122 12.19 9.21 18.55
N GLU A 123 10.88 9.26 18.77
CA GLU A 123 10.13 8.33 19.61
C GLU A 123 10.02 6.92 19.03
N HIS A 124 10.28 6.75 17.73
CA HIS A 124 10.18 5.47 17.02
C HIS A 124 11.54 4.90 16.60
N VAL A 125 12.64 5.39 17.19
CA VAL A 125 14.00 4.97 16.82
C VAL A 125 14.22 3.48 17.05
N GLU A 126 13.59 2.88 18.07
CA GLU A 126 13.73 1.44 18.35
C GLU A 126 13.07 0.56 17.28
N GLU A 127 11.99 1.06 16.65
CA GLU A 127 11.32 0.39 15.54
C GLU A 127 12.07 0.58 14.21
N ILE A 128 12.69 1.76 14.04
CA ILE A 128 13.47 2.13 12.85
C ILE A 128 14.84 1.42 12.82
N GLU A 129 15.51 1.32 13.97
CA GLU A 129 16.89 0.86 14.08
C GLU A 129 17.01 -0.52 14.74
N CYS A 130 17.51 -1.48 13.98
CA CYS A 130 17.97 -2.76 14.49
C CYS A 130 19.27 -2.59 15.29
N LEU A 131 19.50 -3.52 16.21
CA LEU A 131 20.72 -3.60 17.03
C LEU A 131 22.03 -3.56 16.21
N ARG A 132 22.01 -4.07 14.96
CA ARG A 132 23.16 -3.98 14.04
C ARG A 132 23.45 -2.54 13.65
N CYS A 133 22.44 -1.74 13.32
CA CYS A 133 22.59 -0.33 12.97
C CYS A 133 23.13 0.48 14.14
N GLN A 134 22.62 0.23 15.34
CA GLN A 134 23.12 0.87 16.57
C GLN A 134 24.62 0.59 16.79
N ARG A 135 25.06 -0.64 16.50
CA ARG A 135 26.48 -1.05 16.64
C ARG A 135 27.36 -0.62 15.46
N MET A 136 26.79 -0.52 14.26
CA MET A 136 27.51 -0.25 13.00
C MET A 136 26.76 0.77 12.13
N PRO A 137 26.78 2.07 12.49
CA PRO A 137 25.94 3.08 11.82
C PRO A 137 26.23 3.26 10.33
N ARG A 138 27.45 2.96 9.88
CA ARG A 138 27.87 3.11 8.47
C ARG A 138 27.40 1.99 7.55
N ASP A 139 26.87 0.89 8.09
CA ASP A 139 26.52 -0.35 7.37
C ASP A 139 25.02 -0.71 7.53
N CYS A 140 24.20 0.32 7.71
CA CYS A 140 22.82 0.20 8.20
C CYS A 140 21.79 -0.18 7.11
N PHE A 141 22.23 -0.65 5.94
CA PHE A 141 21.33 -1.02 4.83
C PHE A 141 20.72 -2.43 4.95
N LEU A 142 21.21 -3.25 5.89
CA LEU A 142 20.72 -4.63 6.15
C LEU A 142 19.82 -4.72 7.37
N CYS A 143 19.11 -3.63 7.66
CA CYS A 143 18.32 -3.55 8.87
C CYS A 143 16.96 -4.24 8.72
N ASP A 144 16.91 -5.52 9.10
CA ASP A 144 15.68 -6.32 9.19
C ASP A 144 15.10 -6.25 10.63
N ALA A 145 14.90 -5.03 11.16
CA ALA A 145 14.21 -4.87 12.44
C ALA A 145 12.81 -5.53 12.37
N LYS A 146 12.40 -6.16 13.48
CA LYS A 146 11.03 -6.66 13.65
C LYS A 146 10.34 -5.77 14.70
N PRO A 147 9.25 -5.07 14.36
CA PRO A 147 8.50 -5.14 13.09
C PRO A 147 9.19 -4.40 11.92
N LYS A 148 8.94 -4.86 10.69
CA LYS A 148 9.46 -4.19 9.48
C LYS A 148 8.64 -2.94 9.20
N VAL A 149 9.20 -1.78 9.51
CA VAL A 149 8.57 -0.48 9.23
C VAL A 149 8.85 0.01 7.81
N THR A 150 7.85 0.60 7.19
CA THR A 150 7.95 1.33 5.93
C THR A 150 7.79 2.82 6.17
N GLY A 151 8.57 3.64 5.48
CA GLY A 151 8.56 5.09 5.61
C GLY A 151 8.13 5.77 4.30
N CYS A 152 7.25 6.77 4.40
CA CYS A 152 6.98 7.71 3.31
C CYS A 152 8.06 8.78 3.26
N ARG A 153 8.75 8.93 2.13
CA ARG A 153 9.81 9.96 2.01
C ARG A 153 9.31 11.38 1.92
N HIS A 154 8.06 11.57 1.51
CA HIS A 154 7.51 12.91 1.32
C HIS A 154 7.12 13.54 2.66
N CYS A 155 6.42 12.80 3.51
CA CYS A 155 5.91 13.30 4.80
C CYS A 155 6.53 12.63 6.03
N GLN A 156 7.53 11.76 5.82
CA GLN A 156 8.28 11.04 6.86
C GLN A 156 7.45 10.14 7.78
N THR A 157 6.20 9.87 7.42
CA THR A 157 5.27 8.98 8.13
C THR A 157 5.76 7.53 8.08
N LEU A 158 5.78 6.90 9.24
CA LEU A 158 6.10 5.48 9.44
C LEU A 158 4.83 4.63 9.38
N HIS A 159 4.92 3.46 8.78
CA HIS A 159 3.84 2.48 8.72
C HIS A 159 4.35 1.09 9.07
N THR A 160 3.50 0.30 9.71
CA THR A 160 3.80 -1.09 10.06
C THR A 160 2.56 -1.97 9.93
N TRP A 161 2.75 -3.27 9.76
CA TRP A 161 1.65 -4.22 9.79
C TRP A 161 1.25 -4.50 11.24
N GLN A 162 -0.03 -4.34 11.55
CA GLN A 162 -0.61 -4.66 12.85
C GLN A 162 -1.91 -5.44 12.69
N SER A 163 -2.16 -6.37 13.60
CA SER A 163 -3.42 -7.08 13.67
C SER A 163 -4.54 -6.12 14.06
N GLY A 164 -5.65 -6.18 13.32
CA GLY A 164 -6.87 -5.49 13.67
C GLY A 164 -7.63 -6.20 14.79
N ASP A 165 -8.88 -5.80 14.99
CA ASP A 165 -9.75 -6.38 16.03
C ASP A 165 -10.23 -7.80 15.68
N GLY A 166 -10.05 -8.24 14.44
CA GLY A 166 -10.44 -9.56 13.97
C GLY A 166 -9.26 -10.37 13.44
N GLN A 167 -9.46 -11.07 12.32
CA GLN A 167 -8.46 -11.98 11.79
C GLN A 167 -7.41 -11.30 10.92
N PHE A 168 -7.70 -10.11 10.38
CA PHE A 168 -6.81 -9.47 9.40
C PHE A 168 -5.80 -8.50 10.01
N ASP A 169 -4.63 -8.45 9.39
CA ASP A 169 -3.59 -7.45 9.58
C ASP A 169 -3.74 -6.29 8.57
N TYR A 170 -3.47 -5.08 9.06
CA TYR A 170 -3.58 -3.82 8.33
C TYR A 170 -2.25 -3.08 8.38
N LEU A 171 -1.92 -2.37 7.31
CA LEU A 171 -0.75 -1.50 7.28
C LEU A 171 -1.11 -0.18 7.97
N VAL A 172 -0.87 -0.03 9.26
CA VAL A 172 -1.23 1.18 10.04
C VAL A 172 -0.11 2.21 10.03
N ALA A 173 -0.45 3.50 10.20
CA ALA A 173 0.54 4.54 10.47
C ALA A 173 0.95 4.50 11.96
N LEU A 174 2.25 4.53 12.25
CA LEU A 174 2.76 4.64 13.62
C LEU A 174 2.75 6.09 14.11
N THR A 175 2.97 7.04 13.21
CA THR A 175 2.87 8.45 13.54
C THR A 175 1.39 8.83 13.68
N ASP A 176 1.02 9.53 14.76
CA ASP A 176 -0.33 10.05 15.04
C ASP A 176 -0.78 11.17 14.07
N LYS A 177 -0.69 10.91 12.77
CA LYS A 177 -1.12 11.81 11.70
C LYS A 177 -2.45 11.34 11.13
N PRO A 178 -3.38 12.28 10.83
CA PRO A 178 -4.67 11.90 10.26
C PRO A 178 -4.49 11.28 8.88
N ILE A 179 -5.23 10.20 8.63
CA ILE A 179 -5.30 9.54 7.34
C ILE A 179 -6.24 10.35 6.42
N LEU A 180 -5.92 10.41 5.13
CA LEU A 180 -6.76 11.06 4.14
C LEU A 180 -8.14 10.38 4.07
N GLN A 181 -9.19 11.19 3.95
CA GLN A 181 -10.56 10.67 3.87
C GLN A 181 -10.85 9.94 2.56
N MET A 182 -10.08 10.22 1.49
CA MET A 182 -10.20 9.58 0.19
C MET A 182 -8.82 9.35 -0.41
N ALA A 183 -8.63 8.23 -1.09
CA ALA A 183 -7.45 8.01 -1.94
C ALA A 183 -7.54 8.93 -3.16
N HIS A 184 -6.46 9.65 -3.48
CA HIS A 184 -6.42 10.45 -4.70
C HIS A 184 -6.46 9.53 -5.93
N ASP A 185 -7.25 9.89 -6.96
CA ASP A 185 -7.29 9.17 -8.23
C ASP A 185 -5.89 9.07 -8.83
N HIS A 186 -5.27 7.88 -8.79
CA HIS A 186 -4.00 7.57 -9.44
C HIS A 186 -4.13 7.49 -10.97
N THR A 187 -4.59 8.58 -11.59
CA THR A 187 -4.55 8.79 -13.04
C THR A 187 -3.44 9.75 -13.49
N GLY A 188 -2.69 10.37 -12.56
CA GLY A 188 -1.59 11.29 -12.92
C GLY A 188 -0.20 10.67 -12.73
N GLY A 189 0.50 10.37 -13.83
CA GLY A 189 1.96 10.17 -13.80
C GLY A 189 2.57 9.05 -14.65
N LEU A 190 2.05 8.79 -15.85
CA LEU A 190 2.89 8.32 -16.96
C LEU A 190 2.90 9.43 -18.01
N THR A 191 3.73 10.44 -17.77
CA THR A 191 4.27 11.33 -18.80
C THR A 191 5.76 11.07 -18.91
#